data_AF-A0A4Q0I699-F1
#
_entry.id   AF-A0A4Q0I699-F1
#
_cell.length_a   1.000
_cell.length_b   1.000
_cell.length_c   1.000
_cell.angle_alpha   90.00
_cell.angle_beta   90.00
_cell.angle_gamma   90.00
#
_symmetry.space_group_name_H-M   'P 1'
#
loop_
_entity.id
_entity.type
_entity.pdbx_description
1 polymer ?
#
loop_
_entity_poly.entity_id
_entity_poly.type
_entity_poly.pdbx_seq_one_letter_code
_entity_poly.pdbx_strand_id
1 'polypeptide(L)'
;MLCSLLAEKLSFRDISVSFDNVLDNAKASSGGERDVNFLKFLIDNKLLLQEEAYLTRTNIDFREETYMIKYKKMSHESTNHYLCRAILMEELEKLGIETLPGTDAGNMNILRSSANYDIAAKDLSFVMDIGLTPARNFFRGLTDTRVKYYLITSYFDDYMDHIIFCCLKRAKDEAFLDAVKDYEDGFKTFIPKESSATTGNFDFDTLSSNYGD
;
A
#
# COMPACT_ATOMS: atom_id res chain seq x y z
N MET A 1 -2.97 13.88 -23.26
CA MET A 1 -4.07 13.98 -22.28
C MET A 1 -4.53 12.56 -21.99
N LEU A 2 -3.74 11.82 -21.20
CA LEU A 2 -4.15 10.51 -20.70
C LEU A 2 -5.06 10.80 -19.50
N CYS A 3 -6.33 11.07 -19.76
CA CYS A 3 -7.35 10.80 -18.74
C CYS A 3 -7.09 9.38 -18.28
N SER A 4 -6.89 9.16 -16.97
CA SER A 4 -6.56 7.81 -16.50
C SER A 4 -7.68 6.89 -17.00
N LEU A 5 -7.33 5.82 -17.71
CA LEU A 5 -8.30 4.84 -18.21
C LEU A 5 -9.25 4.41 -17.08
N LEU A 6 -8.73 4.38 -15.85
CA LEU A 6 -9.49 4.19 -14.63
C LEU A 6 -10.62 5.22 -14.40
N ALA A 7 -10.37 6.53 -14.61
CA ALA A 7 -11.37 7.59 -14.46
C ALA A 7 -12.49 7.51 -15.50
N GLU A 8 -12.22 6.92 -16.66
CA GLU A 8 -13.21 6.70 -17.72
C GLU A 8 -14.02 5.40 -17.52
N LYS A 9 -13.47 4.45 -16.77
CA LYS A 9 -14.04 3.10 -16.62
C LYS A 9 -14.71 2.87 -15.26
N LEU A 10 -14.31 3.59 -14.23
CA LEU A 10 -14.96 3.56 -12.92
C LEU A 10 -15.96 4.70 -12.78
N SER A 11 -17.01 4.47 -11.99
CA SER A 11 -18.00 5.49 -11.66
C SER A 11 -17.62 6.18 -10.35
N PHE A 12 -17.35 7.48 -10.42
CA PHE A 12 -17.01 8.30 -9.25
C PHE A 12 -18.28 8.85 -8.60
N ARG A 13 -18.30 8.89 -7.27
CA ARG A 13 -19.43 9.39 -6.49
C ARG A 13 -18.95 10.19 -5.29
N ASP A 14 -19.92 10.83 -4.62
CA ASP A 14 -19.65 11.53 -3.37
C ASP A 14 -19.13 10.55 -2.30
N ILE A 15 -18.18 11.02 -1.49
CA ILE A 15 -17.57 10.25 -0.42
C ILE A 15 -18.67 9.85 0.58
N SER A 16 -18.86 8.54 0.76
CA SER A 16 -19.87 8.00 1.67
C SER A 16 -19.30 7.62 3.04
N VAL A 17 -17.98 7.50 3.15
CA VAL A 17 -17.27 7.05 4.35
C VAL A 17 -16.11 7.98 4.69
N SER A 18 -15.95 8.31 5.98
CA SER A 18 -14.83 9.14 6.43
C SER A 18 -13.48 8.45 6.18
N PHE A 19 -12.42 9.25 6.03
CA PHE A 19 -11.08 8.68 5.84
C PHE A 19 -10.60 7.88 7.06
N ASP A 20 -10.94 8.30 8.28
CA ASP A 20 -10.61 7.54 9.49
C ASP A 20 -11.21 6.13 9.46
N ASN A 21 -12.46 5.99 9.01
CA ASN A 21 -13.09 4.67 8.86
C ASN A 21 -12.35 3.80 7.82
N VAL A 22 -11.80 4.40 6.76
CA VAL A 22 -10.96 3.68 5.78
C VAL A 22 -9.68 3.16 6.45
N LEU A 23 -9.01 3.99 7.25
CA LEU A 23 -7.79 3.61 7.97
C LEU A 23 -8.03 2.48 8.99
N ASP A 24 -9.14 2.55 9.72
CA ASP A 24 -9.51 1.55 10.73
C ASP A 24 -9.85 0.19 10.12
N ASN A 25 -10.55 0.19 8.98
CA ASN A 25 -10.86 -1.02 8.22
C ASN A 25 -9.60 -1.63 7.59
N ALA A 26 -8.69 -0.78 7.09
CA ALA A 26 -7.42 -1.22 6.54
C ALA A 26 -6.41 -1.70 7.60
N LYS A 27 -6.68 -1.47 8.89
CA LYS A 27 -5.70 -1.64 9.98
C LYS A 27 -4.38 -0.92 9.68
N ALA A 28 -4.50 0.31 9.18
CA ALA A 28 -3.38 1.09 8.67
C ALA A 28 -2.30 1.41 9.71
N SER A 29 -2.66 1.41 11.00
CA SER A 29 -1.73 1.61 12.12
C SER A 29 -0.72 0.47 12.31
N SER A 30 -0.91 -0.68 11.67
CA SER A 30 0.06 -1.79 11.66
C SER A 30 1.45 -1.38 11.15
N GLY A 31 1.54 -0.33 10.32
CA GLY A 31 2.80 0.25 9.83
C GLY A 31 3.49 1.22 10.81
N GLY A 32 2.83 1.56 11.91
CA GLY A 32 3.28 2.52 12.92
C GLY A 32 2.55 3.86 12.85
N GLU A 33 2.37 4.49 14.02
CA GLU A 33 1.57 5.71 14.19
C GLU A 33 2.13 6.91 13.41
N ARG A 34 3.44 6.93 13.16
CA ARG A 34 4.09 7.98 12.39
C ARG A 34 3.60 8.01 10.93
N ASP A 35 3.47 6.84 10.30
CA ASP A 35 2.97 6.72 8.92
C ASP A 35 1.50 7.18 8.84
N VAL A 36 0.70 6.81 9.85
CA VAL A 36 -0.70 7.24 9.97
C VAL A 36 -0.79 8.75 10.09
N ASN A 37 -0.02 9.37 11.00
CA ASN A 37 -0.03 10.81 11.21
C ASN A 37 0.42 11.58 9.97
N PHE A 38 1.42 11.07 9.25
CA PHE A 38 1.85 11.70 8.00
C PHE A 38 0.79 11.59 6.91
N LEU A 39 0.14 10.42 6.78
CA LEU A 39 -0.97 10.25 5.84
C LEU A 39 -2.15 11.19 6.16
N LYS A 40 -2.53 11.34 7.44
CA LYS A 40 -3.55 12.32 7.86
C LYS A 40 -3.13 13.75 7.51
N PHE A 41 -1.87 14.12 7.78
CA PHE A 41 -1.31 15.41 7.38
C PHE A 41 -1.45 15.66 5.87
N LEU A 42 -1.17 14.67 5.02
CA LEU A 42 -1.31 14.79 3.57
C LEU A 42 -2.77 15.06 3.14
N ILE A 43 -3.73 14.41 3.79
CA ILE A 43 -5.17 14.60 3.52
C ILE A 43 -5.66 15.95 4.04
N ASP A 44 -5.35 16.30 5.28
CA ASP A 44 -5.80 17.53 5.93
C ASP A 44 -5.28 18.79 5.21
N ASN A 45 -4.06 18.72 4.69
CA ASN A 45 -3.45 19.80 3.90
C ASN A 45 -3.78 19.73 2.40
N LYS A 46 -4.66 18.81 2.00
CA LYS A 46 -5.11 18.62 0.61
C LYS A 46 -3.95 18.38 -0.36
N LEU A 47 -2.87 17.74 0.10
CA LEU A 47 -1.77 17.27 -0.73
C LEU A 47 -2.16 15.95 -1.43
N LEU A 48 -2.94 15.13 -0.72
CA LEU A 48 -3.72 14.04 -1.29
C LEU A 48 -5.20 14.39 -1.26
N LEU A 49 -5.88 14.09 -2.37
CA LEU A 49 -7.33 14.23 -2.50
C LEU A 49 -7.95 12.85 -2.41
N GLN A 50 -8.92 12.71 -1.51
CA GLN A 50 -9.79 11.54 -1.43
C GLN A 50 -10.93 11.66 -2.44
N GLU A 51 -11.16 10.60 -3.18
CA GLU A 51 -12.32 10.40 -4.05
C GLU A 51 -12.91 9.02 -3.74
N GLU A 52 -14.17 8.79 -4.12
CA GLU A 52 -14.81 7.48 -3.99
C GLU A 52 -15.25 7.01 -5.38
N ALA A 53 -14.90 5.77 -5.71
CA ALA A 53 -15.28 5.14 -6.96
C ALA A 53 -15.93 3.80 -6.70
N TYR A 54 -16.78 3.34 -7.62
CA TYR A 54 -17.31 1.98 -7.58
C TYR A 54 -17.18 1.27 -8.93
N LEU A 55 -17.01 -0.05 -8.83
CA LEU A 55 -17.01 -1.01 -9.93
C LEU A 55 -18.22 -1.92 -9.80
N THR A 56 -19.13 -1.88 -10.78
CA THR A 56 -20.24 -2.85 -10.84
C THR A 56 -19.70 -4.19 -11.28
N ARG A 57 -19.92 -5.23 -10.47
CA ARG A 57 -19.53 -6.59 -10.79
C ARG A 57 -20.42 -7.15 -11.89
N THR A 58 -19.79 -7.78 -12.86
CA THR A 58 -20.47 -8.49 -13.94
C THR A 58 -20.32 -10.01 -13.80
N ASN A 59 -19.39 -10.51 -12.99
CA ASN A 59 -19.25 -11.93 -12.74
C ASN A 59 -20.21 -12.44 -11.66
N ILE A 60 -21.23 -13.16 -12.11
CA ILE A 60 -22.31 -13.76 -11.31
C ILE A 60 -22.09 -15.25 -11.04
N ASP A 61 -21.29 -15.94 -11.85
CA ASP A 61 -21.02 -17.38 -11.73
C ASP A 61 -19.60 -17.63 -11.20
N PHE A 62 -19.36 -17.20 -9.95
CA PHE A 62 -18.08 -17.39 -9.29
C PHE A 62 -17.81 -18.87 -8.99
N ARG A 63 -16.75 -19.44 -9.60
CA ARG A 63 -16.24 -20.77 -9.26
C ARG A 63 -14.77 -20.69 -8.91
N GLU A 64 -14.45 -20.90 -7.64
CA GLU A 64 -13.08 -20.81 -7.11
C GLU A 64 -12.08 -21.64 -7.95
N GLU A 65 -12.46 -22.85 -8.35
CA GLU A 65 -11.64 -23.74 -9.18
C GLU A 65 -11.21 -23.11 -10.51
N THR A 66 -12.10 -22.35 -11.15
CA THR A 66 -11.81 -21.64 -12.42
C THR A 66 -10.78 -20.54 -12.21
N TYR A 67 -10.88 -19.80 -11.11
CA TYR A 67 -9.90 -18.77 -10.78
C TYR A 67 -8.56 -19.36 -10.39
N MET A 68 -8.52 -20.50 -9.69
CA MET A 68 -7.27 -21.19 -9.33
C MET A 68 -6.43 -21.60 -10.55
N ILE A 69 -7.07 -21.85 -11.69
CA ILE A 69 -6.38 -22.13 -12.96
C ILE A 69 -5.83 -20.84 -13.59
N LYS A 70 -6.61 -19.75 -13.58
CA LYS A 70 -6.27 -18.49 -14.26
C LYS A 70 -5.33 -17.58 -13.46
N TYR A 71 -5.52 -17.50 -12.15
CA TYR A 71 -4.80 -16.61 -11.25
C TYR A 71 -4.01 -17.40 -10.21
N LYS A 72 -2.71 -17.09 -10.10
CA LYS A 72 -1.84 -17.69 -9.10
C LYS A 72 -2.04 -17.04 -7.73
N LYS A 73 -2.28 -17.87 -6.72
CA LYS A 73 -2.27 -17.46 -5.31
C LYS A 73 -0.86 -17.10 -4.87
N MET A 74 -0.70 -15.95 -4.22
CA MET A 74 0.58 -15.47 -3.72
C MET A 74 1.00 -16.20 -2.43
N SER A 75 2.30 -16.18 -2.11
CA SER A 75 2.78 -16.79 -0.86
C SER A 75 2.19 -16.05 0.34
N HIS A 76 1.73 -16.80 1.34
CA HIS A 76 1.10 -16.28 2.57
C HIS A 76 -0.21 -15.48 2.35
N GLU A 77 -0.78 -15.53 1.15
CA GLU A 77 -2.08 -14.92 0.86
C GLU A 77 -3.21 -15.77 1.46
N SER A 78 -4.18 -15.13 2.13
CA SER A 78 -5.39 -15.85 2.58
C SER A 78 -6.27 -16.22 1.38
N THR A 79 -7.14 -17.23 1.51
CA THR A 79 -8.08 -17.56 0.43
C THR A 79 -9.01 -16.38 0.13
N ASN A 80 -9.58 -15.74 1.16
CA ASN A 80 -10.46 -14.58 0.95
C ASN A 80 -9.78 -13.44 0.16
N HIS A 81 -8.55 -13.10 0.53
CA HIS A 81 -7.77 -12.09 -0.19
C HIS A 81 -7.52 -12.48 -1.65
N TYR A 82 -7.11 -13.74 -1.87
CA TYR A 82 -6.92 -14.29 -3.20
C TYR A 82 -8.17 -14.16 -4.07
N LEU A 83 -9.35 -14.54 -3.56
CA LEU A 83 -10.60 -14.48 -4.32
C LEU A 83 -10.97 -13.03 -4.65
N CYS A 84 -10.91 -12.11 -3.69
CA CYS A 84 -11.15 -10.68 -3.93
C CYS A 84 -10.24 -10.14 -5.04
N ARG A 85 -8.93 -10.44 -4.96
CA ARG A 85 -7.95 -10.01 -5.96
C ARG A 85 -8.27 -10.58 -7.33
N ALA A 86 -8.58 -11.87 -7.40
CA ALA A 86 -8.84 -12.54 -8.66
C ALA A 86 -10.13 -12.00 -9.33
N ILE A 87 -11.20 -11.77 -8.56
CA ILE A 87 -12.43 -11.12 -9.04
C ILE A 87 -12.13 -9.72 -9.59
N LEU A 88 -11.38 -8.90 -8.84
CA LEU A 88 -11.04 -7.55 -9.26
C LEU A 88 -10.23 -7.51 -10.55
N MET A 89 -9.18 -8.35 -10.64
CA MET A 89 -8.36 -8.43 -11.83
C MET A 89 -9.18 -8.82 -13.06
N GLU A 90 -10.16 -9.71 -12.91
CA GLU A 90 -11.04 -10.10 -14.02
C GLU A 90 -12.03 -9.00 -14.42
N GLU A 91 -12.67 -8.33 -13.47
CA GLU A 91 -13.56 -7.21 -13.78
C GLU A 91 -12.80 -6.05 -14.45
N LEU A 92 -11.56 -5.79 -14.03
CA LEU A 92 -10.68 -4.82 -14.68
C LEU A 92 -10.28 -5.26 -16.10
N GLU A 93 -9.97 -6.54 -16.31
CA GLU A 93 -9.68 -7.11 -17.63
C GLU A 93 -10.86 -6.93 -18.59
N LYS A 94 -12.10 -7.18 -18.14
CA LYS A 94 -13.33 -6.95 -18.93
C LYS A 94 -13.52 -5.49 -19.32
N LEU A 95 -13.00 -4.55 -18.53
CA LEU A 95 -13.00 -3.12 -18.84
C LEU A 95 -11.87 -2.72 -19.82
N GLY A 96 -11.02 -3.65 -20.21
CA GLY A 96 -9.85 -3.44 -21.08
C GLY A 96 -8.62 -2.94 -20.32
N ILE A 97 -8.57 -3.16 -19.01
CA ILE A 97 -7.45 -2.74 -18.15
C ILE A 97 -6.56 -3.97 -17.87
N GLU A 98 -5.36 -3.97 -18.45
CA GLU A 98 -4.36 -4.99 -18.15
C GLU A 98 -3.73 -4.75 -16.77
N THR A 99 -3.69 -5.78 -15.93
CA THR A 99 -3.18 -5.68 -14.55
C THR A 99 -2.11 -6.71 -14.22
N LEU A 100 -1.29 -6.38 -13.22
CA LEU A 100 -0.22 -7.21 -12.69
C LEU A 100 -0.42 -7.40 -11.17
N PRO A 101 -0.32 -8.63 -10.64
CA PRO A 101 -0.44 -8.87 -9.20
C PRO A 101 0.90 -8.64 -8.49
N GLY A 102 0.85 -8.22 -7.22
CA GLY A 102 2.02 -8.19 -6.33
C GLY A 102 3.14 -7.26 -6.82
N THR A 103 2.77 -6.06 -7.29
CA THR A 103 3.70 -5.13 -7.95
C THR A 103 4.29 -4.14 -6.94
N ASP A 104 5.59 -3.89 -7.05
CA ASP A 104 6.26 -2.85 -6.29
C ASP A 104 6.29 -1.52 -7.06
N ALA A 105 5.97 -0.40 -6.39
CA ALA A 105 5.86 0.91 -7.01
C ALA A 105 6.13 2.04 -6.03
N GLY A 106 6.65 3.16 -6.55
CA GLY A 106 7.02 4.31 -5.74
C GLY A 106 8.48 4.31 -5.30
N ASN A 107 8.79 5.18 -4.34
CA ASN A 107 10.13 5.35 -3.79
C ASN A 107 10.33 4.34 -2.65
N MET A 108 11.16 3.34 -2.93
CA MET A 108 11.47 2.27 -1.97
C MET A 108 12.34 2.71 -0.80
N ASN A 109 12.91 3.90 -0.87
CA ASN A 109 13.63 4.50 0.25
C ASN A 109 12.71 5.05 1.33
N ILE A 110 11.41 5.16 1.05
CA ILE A 110 10.38 5.40 2.07
C ILE A 110 10.37 4.16 2.98
N LEU A 111 11.17 4.25 4.04
CA LEU A 111 11.19 3.39 5.22
C LEU A 111 11.68 1.95 5.04
N ARG A 112 12.46 1.66 3.98
CA ARG A 112 13.23 0.40 3.81
C ARG A 112 12.40 -0.88 3.98
N SER A 113 11.18 -0.93 3.45
CA SER A 113 10.33 -2.12 3.52
C SER A 113 9.92 -2.61 2.13
N SER A 114 10.00 -3.94 1.93
CA SER A 114 9.34 -4.62 0.81
C SER A 114 7.83 -4.69 1.09
N ALA A 115 7.06 -3.75 0.55
CA ALA A 115 5.62 -3.88 0.48
C ALA A 115 5.23 -3.94 -1.01
N ASN A 116 4.33 -4.83 -1.37
CA ASN A 116 3.83 -4.92 -2.74
C ASN A 116 2.37 -4.47 -2.74
N TYR A 117 1.94 -3.90 -3.85
CA TYR A 117 0.52 -3.64 -4.12
C TYR A 117 -0.13 -4.91 -4.65
N ASP A 118 -1.36 -5.18 -4.23
CA ASP A 118 -2.09 -6.39 -4.63
C ASP A 118 -2.33 -6.43 -6.13
N ILE A 119 -2.69 -5.28 -6.71
CA ILE A 119 -2.94 -5.11 -8.14
C ILE A 119 -2.32 -3.78 -8.60
N ALA A 120 -1.62 -3.79 -9.73
CA ALA A 120 -1.22 -2.59 -10.44
C ALA A 120 -1.67 -2.64 -11.89
N ALA A 121 -1.99 -1.49 -12.48
CA ALA A 121 -2.12 -1.39 -13.92
C ALA A 121 -0.78 -1.68 -14.59
N LYS A 122 -0.77 -2.35 -15.74
CA LYS A 122 0.47 -2.64 -16.48
C LYS A 122 1.20 -1.37 -16.94
N ASP A 123 0.47 -0.29 -17.19
CA ASP A 123 1.02 1.04 -17.49
C ASP A 123 1.38 1.85 -16.23
N LEU A 124 1.19 1.26 -15.04
CA LEU A 124 1.33 1.87 -13.72
C LEU A 124 0.46 3.11 -13.50
N SER A 125 -0.62 3.30 -14.26
CA SER A 125 -1.54 4.43 -14.05
C SER A 125 -2.27 4.37 -12.70
N PHE A 126 -2.41 3.19 -12.10
CA PHE A 126 -2.86 3.03 -10.72
C PHE A 126 -2.22 1.83 -10.04
N VAL A 127 -2.27 1.85 -8.71
CA VAL A 127 -1.98 0.72 -7.83
C VAL A 127 -3.11 0.56 -6.82
N MET A 128 -3.32 -0.66 -6.33
CA MET A 128 -4.46 -1.02 -5.51
C MET A 128 -4.09 -2.06 -4.46
N ASP A 129 -4.66 -1.89 -3.27
CA ASP A 129 -4.64 -2.87 -2.18
C ASP A 129 -6.07 -3.33 -1.83
N ILE A 130 -6.17 -4.48 -1.16
CA ILE A 130 -7.42 -5.12 -0.76
C ILE A 130 -7.36 -5.51 0.72
N GLY A 131 -8.30 -4.98 1.51
CA GLY A 131 -8.42 -5.31 2.92
C GLY A 131 -7.33 -4.62 3.74
N LEU A 132 -6.35 -5.39 4.21
CA LEU A 132 -5.39 -4.93 5.21
C LEU A 132 -4.14 -4.35 4.56
N THR A 133 -3.82 -3.10 4.85
CA THR A 133 -2.63 -2.45 4.31
C THR A 133 -2.11 -1.37 5.24
N PRO A 134 -0.77 -1.27 5.47
CA PRO A 134 -0.20 -0.26 6.34
C PRO A 134 -0.34 1.15 5.73
N ALA A 135 -0.44 2.18 6.57
CA ALA A 135 -0.63 3.58 6.14
C ALA A 135 0.36 4.05 5.06
N ARG A 136 1.60 3.54 5.08
CA ARG A 136 2.61 3.87 4.05
C ARG A 136 2.18 3.57 2.62
N ASN A 137 1.41 2.49 2.40
CA ASN A 137 1.04 2.08 1.05
C ASN A 137 0.13 3.11 0.38
N PHE A 138 -0.66 3.85 1.15
CA PHE A 138 -1.56 4.88 0.68
C PHE A 138 -0.85 6.03 -0.06
N PHE A 139 0.40 6.32 0.29
CA PHE A 139 1.15 7.43 -0.31
C PHE A 139 2.43 7.00 -1.03
N ARG A 140 3.04 5.85 -0.69
CA ARG A 140 4.32 5.42 -1.29
C ARG A 140 4.23 5.27 -2.80
N GLY A 141 3.24 4.55 -3.32
CA GLY A 141 3.08 4.30 -4.75
C GLY A 141 2.85 5.60 -5.52
N LEU A 142 2.21 6.58 -4.87
CA LEU A 142 2.00 7.92 -5.42
C LEU A 142 3.29 8.74 -5.50
N THR A 143 4.43 8.30 -4.97
CA THR A 143 5.69 9.00 -5.28
C THR A 143 6.23 8.67 -6.67
N ASP A 144 5.75 7.61 -7.31
CA ASP A 144 5.95 7.41 -8.75
C ASP A 144 4.91 8.26 -9.49
N THR A 145 5.37 9.23 -10.27
CA THR A 145 4.49 10.18 -10.96
C THR A 145 3.66 9.54 -12.08
N ARG A 146 4.01 8.31 -12.51
CA ARG A 146 3.19 7.51 -13.43
C ARG A 146 1.89 7.05 -12.76
N VAL A 147 1.96 6.71 -11.49
CA VAL A 147 0.80 6.34 -10.66
C VAL A 147 -0.06 7.57 -10.46
N LYS A 148 -1.28 7.56 -11.00
CA LYS A 148 -2.25 8.65 -10.86
C LYS A 148 -3.18 8.43 -9.69
N TYR A 149 -3.46 7.16 -9.39
CA TYR A 149 -4.36 6.76 -8.32
C TYR A 149 -3.79 5.63 -7.47
N TYR A 150 -3.96 5.77 -6.15
CA TYR A 150 -3.93 4.66 -5.22
C TYR A 150 -5.38 4.28 -4.88
N LEU A 151 -5.71 2.99 -4.89
CA LEU A 151 -7.03 2.49 -4.56
C LEU A 151 -6.95 1.52 -3.38
N ILE A 152 -7.94 1.59 -2.49
CA ILE A 152 -8.12 0.61 -1.43
C ILE A 152 -9.60 0.25 -1.33
N THR A 153 -9.88 -1.04 -1.31
CA THR A 153 -11.20 -1.60 -0.99
C THR A 153 -11.09 -2.50 0.23
N SER A 154 -12.18 -2.66 0.98
CA SER A 154 -12.26 -3.73 1.99
C SER A 154 -12.38 -5.10 1.32
N TYR A 155 -12.25 -6.17 2.11
CA TYR A 155 -12.70 -7.48 1.67
C TYR A 155 -14.19 -7.43 1.31
N PHE A 156 -14.57 -8.12 0.24
CA PHE A 156 -15.95 -8.26 -0.20
C PHE A 156 -16.21 -9.73 -0.57
N ASP A 157 -17.47 -10.11 -0.55
CA ASP A 157 -17.91 -11.45 -0.93
C ASP A 157 -18.51 -11.45 -2.34
N ASP A 158 -18.91 -12.65 -2.79
CA ASP A 158 -19.51 -12.88 -4.09
C ASP A 158 -20.94 -12.34 -4.23
N TYR A 159 -21.59 -11.91 -3.14
CA TYR A 159 -22.94 -11.34 -3.14
C TYR A 159 -22.99 -9.82 -3.38
N MET A 160 -21.85 -9.12 -3.37
CA MET A 160 -21.84 -7.67 -3.59
C MET A 160 -21.94 -7.29 -5.07
N ASP A 161 -22.93 -6.47 -5.43
CA ASP A 161 -23.08 -5.96 -6.80
C ASP A 161 -22.05 -4.88 -7.16
N HIS A 162 -21.57 -4.12 -6.16
CA HIS A 162 -20.65 -3.01 -6.34
C HIS A 162 -19.44 -3.15 -5.41
N ILE A 163 -18.24 -3.08 -5.98
CA ILE A 163 -17.00 -2.95 -5.22
C ILE A 163 -16.71 -1.46 -5.07
N ILE A 164 -16.55 -0.99 -3.83
CA ILE A 164 -16.33 0.42 -3.50
C ILE A 164 -14.86 0.64 -3.16
N PHE A 165 -14.26 1.65 -3.77
CA PHE A 165 -12.88 2.04 -3.53
C PHE A 165 -12.82 3.42 -2.89
N CYS A 166 -11.97 3.55 -1.88
CA CYS A 166 -11.37 4.82 -1.56
C CYS A 166 -10.19 5.04 -2.53
N CYS A 167 -10.21 6.15 -3.24
CA CYS A 167 -9.23 6.53 -4.23
C CYS A 167 -8.45 7.74 -3.71
N LEU A 168 -7.12 7.65 -3.70
CA LEU A 168 -6.24 8.78 -3.39
C LEU A 168 -5.47 9.20 -4.64
N LYS A 169 -5.42 10.51 -4.87
CA LYS A 169 -4.59 11.11 -5.91
C LYS A 169 -3.86 12.34 -5.38
N ARG A 170 -2.72 12.67 -5.99
CA ARG A 170 -1.99 13.90 -5.68
C ARG A 170 -2.78 15.12 -6.16
N ALA A 171 -2.87 16.16 -5.34
CA ALA A 171 -3.42 17.44 -5.76
C ALA A 171 -2.45 18.20 -6.67
N LYS A 172 -1.16 18.21 -6.30
CA LYS A 172 -0.06 18.77 -7.09
C LYS A 172 1.19 17.92 -6.86
N ASP A 173 1.78 17.41 -7.95
CA ASP A 173 2.91 16.47 -7.89
C ASP A 173 4.09 17.03 -7.06
N GLU A 174 4.55 18.26 -7.35
CA GLU A 174 5.69 18.88 -6.65
C GLU A 174 5.45 19.00 -5.14
N ALA A 175 4.32 19.57 -4.73
CA ALA A 175 4.03 19.82 -3.31
C ALA A 175 3.90 18.53 -2.51
N PHE A 176 3.32 17.49 -3.12
CA PHE A 176 3.25 16.17 -2.51
C PHE A 176 4.65 15.55 -2.36
N LEU A 177 5.47 15.57 -3.42
CA LEU A 177 6.80 14.98 -3.40
C LEU A 177 7.73 15.69 -2.41
N ASP A 178 7.64 17.01 -2.30
CA ASP A 178 8.38 17.80 -1.31
C ASP A 178 7.99 17.40 0.12
N ALA A 179 6.68 17.27 0.40
CA ALA A 179 6.22 16.83 1.72
C ALA A 179 6.69 15.40 2.07
N VAL A 180 6.72 14.49 1.09
CA VAL A 180 7.25 13.12 1.30
C VAL A 180 8.76 13.15 1.55
N LYS A 181 9.50 14.02 0.85
CA LYS A 181 10.93 14.18 1.07
C LYS A 181 11.23 14.71 2.48
N ASP A 182 10.48 15.71 2.95
CA ASP A 182 10.61 16.23 4.32
C ASP A 182 10.31 15.15 5.37
N TYR A 183 9.30 14.31 5.09
CA TYR A 183 8.97 13.15 5.92
C TYR A 183 10.11 12.13 6.00
N GLU A 184 10.75 11.81 4.86
CA GLU A 184 11.91 10.92 4.77
C GLU A 184 13.13 11.50 5.50
N ASP A 185 13.42 12.79 5.33
CA ASP A 185 14.58 13.45 5.94
C ASP A 185 14.42 13.53 7.46
N GLY A 186 13.21 13.79 7.96
CA GLY A 186 12.88 13.68 9.38
C GLY A 186 13.00 12.25 9.93
N PHE A 187 13.08 11.22 9.07
CA PHE A 187 13.35 9.84 9.51
C PHE A 187 14.85 9.62 9.76
N LYS A 188 15.71 10.20 8.91
CA LYS A 188 17.17 10.10 9.02
C LYS A 188 17.70 10.74 10.31
N THR A 189 17.07 11.80 10.81
CA THR A 189 17.45 12.47 12.06
C THR A 189 17.13 11.65 13.32
N PHE A 190 16.23 10.67 13.23
CA PHE A 190 15.82 9.82 14.36
C PHE A 190 16.54 8.48 14.45
N ILE A 191 17.32 8.10 13.43
CA ILE A 191 18.21 6.95 13.52
C ILE A 191 19.32 7.34 14.51
N PRO A 192 19.45 6.70 15.68
CA PRO A 192 20.60 6.93 16.54
C PRO A 192 21.83 6.66 15.69
N LYS A 193 22.73 7.65 15.55
CA LYS A 193 24.07 7.38 15.06
C LYS A 193 24.55 6.16 15.83
N GLU A 194 24.91 5.10 15.11
CA GLU A 194 25.45 3.88 15.68
C GLU A 194 26.33 4.26 16.86
N SER A 195 25.93 3.82 18.05
CA SER A 195 26.79 3.86 19.22
C SER A 195 28.07 3.18 18.77
N SER A 196 29.11 3.99 18.55
CA SER A 196 30.45 3.53 18.24
C SER A 196 30.72 2.35 19.15
N ALA A 197 30.84 1.17 18.55
CA ALA A 197 31.16 -0.03 19.28
C ALA A 197 32.43 0.29 20.08
N THR A 198 32.27 0.42 21.40
CA THR A 198 33.40 0.37 22.31
C THR A 198 33.96 -1.02 22.11
N THR A 199 35.00 -1.15 21.28
CA THR A 199 35.88 -2.31 21.28
C THR A 199 36.51 -2.35 22.66
N GLY A 200 35.80 -2.99 23.60
CA GLY A 200 36.40 -3.47 24.83
C GLY A 200 37.40 -4.53 24.43
N ASN A 201 38.68 -4.17 24.46
CA ASN A 201 39.76 -5.14 24.49
C ASN A 201 39.49 -6.09 25.66
N PHE A 202 39.10 -7.31 25.35
CA PHE A 202 39.22 -8.41 26.31
C PHE A 202 40.70 -8.79 26.35
N ASP A 203 41.44 -8.14 27.25
CA ASP A 203 42.78 -8.59 27.62
C ASP A 203 42.63 -9.89 28.41
N PHE A 204 42.90 -11.00 27.71
CA PHE A 204 42.99 -12.34 28.26
C PHE A 204 44.39 -12.54 28.84
N ASP A 205 44.69 -11.91 29.97
CA ASP A 205 45.93 -12.19 30.70
C ASP A 205 45.74 -11.92 32.20
N THR A 206 45.44 -12.99 32.94
CA THR A 206 45.98 -13.27 34.30
C THR A 206 45.36 -14.56 34.84
N LEU A 207 45.85 -15.70 34.35
CA LEU A 207 45.86 -16.95 35.10
C LEU A 207 47.24 -17.06 35.75
N SER A 208 47.35 -16.55 36.97
CA SER A 208 48.47 -16.87 37.87
C SER A 208 47.93 -17.50 39.13
N SER A 209 48.24 -18.78 39.27
CA SER A 209 48.15 -19.59 40.47
C SER A 209 48.70 -18.86 41.70
N ASN A 210 48.12 -19.13 42.87
CA ASN A 210 48.89 -19.71 43.98
C ASN A 210 47.98 -20.33 45.06
N TYR A 211 48.43 -21.50 45.50
CA TYR A 211 47.97 -22.34 46.61
C TYR A 211 48.05 -21.62 47.97
N GLY A 212 47.31 -22.14 48.97
CA GLY A 212 47.71 -22.01 50.37
C GLY A 212 46.61 -22.33 51.39
N ASP A 213 46.65 -23.59 51.87
CA ASP A 213 46.10 -24.18 53.12
C ASP A 213 44.58 -24.28 53.38
#